data_AF-A0A318CGW9-F1
#
_entry.id   AF-A0A318CGW9-F1
#
_cell.length_a   1.000
_cell.length_b   1.000
_cell.length_c   1.000
_cell.angle_alpha   90.00
_cell.angle_beta   90.00
_cell.angle_gamma   90.00
#
_symmetry.space_group_name_H-M   'P 1'
#
loop_
_entity.id
_entity.type
_entity.pdbx_description
1 polymer ?
#
loop_
_entity_poly.entity_id
_entity_poly.type
_entity_poly.pdbx_seq_one_letter_code
_entity_poly.pdbx_strand_id
1 'polypeptide(L)'
;SDAYIGDLLSDVMGNAPSNSIWLTVQSHMNILAVATIVGVKAIVLCNGLHFDAATIRKAEETGIVLMESEETTFDLAYRLIESGLKG
;
A
#
# COMPACT_ATOMS: atom_id res chain seq x y z
N SER A 1 3.99 -3.82 13.36
CA SER A 1 3.00 -4.31 12.40
C SER A 1 3.68 -4.63 11.10
N ASP A 2 3.31 -5.73 10.46
CA ASP A 2 3.75 -6.10 9.12
C ASP A 2 2.97 -5.33 8.04
N ALA A 3 1.83 -4.70 8.40
CA ALA A 3 0.99 -3.94 7.49
C ALA A 3 0.46 -2.64 8.12
N TYR A 4 0.10 -1.66 7.28
CA TYR A 4 -0.66 -0.49 7.69
C TYR A 4 -1.84 -0.29 6.74
N ILE A 5 -3.01 0.05 7.27
CA ILE A 5 -4.22 0.31 6.50
C ILE A 5 -4.59 1.77 6.68
N GLY A 6 -4.72 2.52 5.59
CA GLY A 6 -5.16 3.90 5.66
C GLY A 6 -5.10 4.64 4.34
N ASP A 7 -5.99 5.60 4.15
CA ASP A 7 -6.10 6.37 2.91
C ASP A 7 -5.71 7.85 3.08
N LEU A 8 -5.66 8.31 4.33
CA LEU A 8 -5.21 9.66 4.64
C LEU A 8 -3.67 9.69 4.62
N LEU A 9 -3.09 10.26 3.56
CA LEU A 9 -1.64 10.28 3.33
C LEU A 9 -0.83 10.80 4.53
N SER A 10 -1.33 11.83 5.22
CA SER A 10 -0.65 12.39 6.40
C SER A 10 -0.66 11.44 7.61
N ASP A 11 -1.71 10.64 7.75
CA ASP A 11 -1.80 9.63 8.80
C ASP A 11 -0.82 8.47 8.52
N VAL A 12 -0.81 7.97 7.28
CA VAL A 12 0.15 6.95 6.84
C VAL A 12 1.59 7.44 7.03
N MET A 13 1.88 8.68 6.64
CA MET A 13 3.21 9.26 6.80
C MET A 13 3.66 9.38 8.27
N GLY A 14 2.72 9.60 9.20
CA GLY A 14 3.02 9.75 10.62
C GLY A 14 3.07 8.44 11.41
N ASN A 15 2.35 7.41 10.95
CA ASN A 15 2.04 6.24 11.77
C ASN A 15 2.41 4.88 11.13
N ALA A 16 2.57 4.80 9.81
CA ALA A 16 2.88 3.53 9.17
C ALA A 16 4.30 3.05 9.54
N PRO A 17 4.48 1.78 9.93
CA PRO A 17 5.81 1.26 10.24
C PRO A 17 6.68 1.21 8.99
N SER A 18 7.98 1.45 9.16
CA SER A 18 8.94 1.13 8.11
C SER A 18 9.03 -0.39 7.92
N ASN A 19 9.41 -0.83 6.72
CA ASN A 19 9.45 -2.23 6.31
C ASN A 19 8.08 -2.97 6.37
N SER A 20 6.95 -2.26 6.39
CA SER A 20 5.61 -2.86 6.28
C SER A 20 5.09 -2.87 4.85
N ILE A 21 3.94 -3.50 4.62
CA ILE A 21 3.08 -3.23 3.45
C ILE A 21 2.03 -2.17 3.79
N TRP A 22 1.53 -1.45 2.79
CA TRP A 22 0.49 -0.45 2.95
C TRP A 22 -0.73 -0.78 2.10
N LEU A 23 -1.87 -1.02 2.73
CA LEU A 23 -3.16 -1.23 2.07
C LEU A 23 -3.92 0.08 1.96
N THR A 24 -4.39 0.41 0.75
CA THR A 24 -5.11 1.66 0.47
C THR A 24 -6.05 1.51 -0.73
N VAL A 25 -6.96 2.46 -0.91
CA VAL A 25 -7.73 2.71 -2.15
C VAL A 25 -7.18 3.89 -2.96
N GLN A 26 -6.07 4.51 -2.54
CA GLN A 26 -5.41 5.61 -3.26
C GLN A 26 -4.58 5.06 -4.42
N SER A 27 -4.99 5.34 -5.66
CA SER A 27 -4.28 4.91 -6.88
C SER A 27 -3.39 5.99 -7.51
N HIS A 28 -3.44 7.23 -7.00
CA HIS A 28 -2.67 8.34 -7.54
C HIS A 28 -1.19 8.29 -7.13
N MET A 29 -0.32 8.84 -7.99
CA MET A 29 1.15 8.86 -7.81
C MET A 29 1.68 9.40 -6.47
N ASN A 30 0.89 10.17 -5.71
CA ASN A 30 1.29 10.71 -4.41
C ASN A 30 1.62 9.62 -3.39
N ILE A 31 1.02 8.44 -3.53
CA ILE A 31 1.32 7.27 -2.69
C ILE A 31 2.79 6.85 -2.79
N LEU A 32 3.44 7.07 -3.94
CA LEU A 32 4.85 6.71 -4.14
C LEU A 32 5.78 7.57 -3.28
N ALA A 33 5.47 8.87 -3.18
CA ALA A 33 6.23 9.78 -2.33
C ALA A 33 6.10 9.39 -0.85
N VAL A 34 4.88 9.12 -0.40
CA VAL A 34 4.61 8.68 0.99
C VAL A 34 5.32 7.37 1.29
N ALA A 35 5.21 6.37 0.40
CA ALA A 35 5.84 5.09 0.58
C ALA A 35 7.37 5.19 0.67
N THR A 36 7.97 6.08 -0.13
CA THR A 36 9.41 6.38 -0.06
C THR A 36 9.80 7.00 1.28
N ILE A 37 9.04 8.00 1.75
CA ILE A 37 9.32 8.74 2.99
C ILE A 37 9.20 7.81 4.21
N VAL A 38 8.15 6.98 4.25
CA VAL A 38 7.90 6.05 5.37
C VAL A 38 8.85 4.85 5.32
N GLY A 39 9.25 4.42 4.12
CA GLY A 39 10.02 3.19 3.93
C GLY A 39 9.18 1.92 3.97
N VAL A 40 7.92 1.98 3.49
CA VAL A 40 7.10 0.78 3.24
C VAL A 40 7.64 0.01 2.04
N LYS A 41 7.45 -1.31 2.01
CA LYS A 41 8.01 -2.21 0.98
C LYS A 41 7.10 -2.38 -0.22
N ALA A 42 5.80 -2.28 -0.01
CA ALA A 42 4.82 -2.42 -1.08
C ALA A 42 3.55 -1.64 -0.75
N ILE A 43 2.87 -1.21 -1.81
CA ILE A 43 1.53 -0.62 -1.75
C ILE A 43 0.56 -1.62 -2.37
N VAL A 44 -0.52 -1.92 -1.67
CA VAL A 44 -1.57 -2.84 -2.08
C VAL A 44 -2.85 -2.07 -2.26
N LEU A 45 -3.28 -1.95 -3.52
CA LEU A 45 -4.51 -1.28 -3.92
C LEU A 45 -5.69 -2.24 -3.78
N CYS A 46 -6.66 -1.87 -2.95
CA CYS A 46 -7.81 -2.70 -2.61
C CYS A 46 -9.04 -2.35 -3.46
N ASN A 47 -10.10 -3.16 -3.33
CA ASN A 47 -11.44 -2.93 -3.90
C ASN A 47 -11.51 -2.98 -5.44
N GLY A 48 -10.67 -3.78 -6.10
CA GLY A 48 -10.70 -3.93 -7.57
C GLY A 48 -10.37 -2.62 -8.31
N LEU A 49 -9.57 -1.76 -7.66
CA LEU A 49 -9.06 -0.54 -8.27
C LEU A 49 -7.75 -0.83 -8.99
N HIS A 50 -7.42 0.01 -9.98
CA HIS A 50 -6.22 -0.13 -10.80
C HIS A 50 -5.36 1.12 -10.76
N PHE A 51 -4.04 0.93 -10.80
CA PHE A 51 -3.10 2.01 -11.02
C PHE A 51 -3.14 2.48 -12.47
N ASP A 52 -2.99 3.78 -12.68
CA ASP A 52 -2.78 4.30 -14.03
C ASP A 52 -1.35 3.99 -14.52
N ALA A 53 -1.18 4.01 -15.84
CA ALA A 53 0.11 3.71 -16.46
C ALA A 53 1.23 4.68 -16.04
N ALA A 54 0.88 5.92 -15.65
CA ALA A 54 1.85 6.90 -15.19
C ALA A 54 2.40 6.53 -13.80
N THR A 55 1.52 6.07 -12.91
CA THR A 55 1.85 5.62 -11.56
C THR A 55 2.70 4.35 -11.60
N ILE A 56 2.35 3.39 -12.47
CA ILE A 56 3.15 2.17 -12.67
C ILE A 56 4.56 2.50 -13.11
N ARG A 57 4.72 3.30 -14.18
CA ARG A 57 6.05 3.74 -14.66
C ARG A 57 6.85 4.44 -13.58
N LYS A 58 6.19 5.31 -12.81
CA LYS A 58 6.87 6.05 -11.75
C LYS A 58 7.32 5.13 -10.61
N ALA A 59 6.53 4.10 -10.29
CA ALA A 59 6.89 3.11 -9.28
C ALA A 59 8.10 2.26 -9.71
N GLU A 60 8.22 1.94 -11.00
CA GLU A 60 9.41 1.27 -11.56
C GLU A 60 10.68 2.12 -11.38
N GLU A 61 10.58 3.44 -11.60
CA GLU A 61 11.69 4.38 -11.39
C GLU A 61 12.10 4.49 -9.92
N THR A 62 11.14 4.43 -8.99
CA THR A 62 11.40 4.59 -7.54
C THR A 62 11.68 3.27 -6.84
N GLY A 63 11.51 2.13 -7.51
CA GLY A 63 11.68 0.79 -6.93
C GLY A 63 10.59 0.43 -5.91
N ILE A 64 9.42 1.06 -5.99
CA ILE A 64 8.28 0.75 -5.11
C ILE A 64 7.44 -0.36 -5.75
N VAL A 65 7.16 -1.40 -4.97
CA VAL A 65 6.28 -2.50 -5.41
C VAL A 65 4.82 -2.05 -5.32
N LEU A 66 4.10 -2.19 -6.43
CA LEU A 66 2.66 -1.99 -6.51
C LEU A 66 1.96 -3.35 -6.69
N MET A 67 0.87 -3.56 -5.95
CA MET A 67 0.01 -4.74 -6.06
C MET A 67 -1.45 -4.30 -6.09
N GLU A 68 -2.29 -5.06 -6.79
CA GLU A 68 -3.73 -4.83 -6.89
C GLU A 68 -4.48 -6.05 -6.35
N SER A 69 -5.62 -5.82 -5.72
CA SER A 69 -6.50 -6.88 -5.22
C SER A 69 -7.96 -6.53 -5.49
N GLU A 70 -8.70 -7.53 -5.96
CA GLU A 70 -10.16 -7.47 -6.12
C GLU A 70 -10.92 -7.49 -4.77
N GLU A 71 -10.24 -7.85 -3.68
CA GLU A 71 -10.85 -7.97 -2.36
C GLU A 71 -11.05 -6.61 -1.69
N THR A 72 -12.02 -6.55 -0.77
CA THR A 72 -12.13 -5.41 0.11
C THR A 72 -10.90 -5.32 1.02
N THR A 73 -10.58 -4.13 1.50
CA THR A 73 -9.47 -3.96 2.46
C THR A 73 -9.60 -4.86 3.69
N PHE A 74 -10.84 -5.10 4.15
CA PHE A 74 -11.11 -5.97 5.30
C PHE A 74 -10.83 -7.44 4.98
N ASP A 75 -11.35 -7.96 3.86
CA ASP A 75 -11.16 -9.35 3.44
C ASP A 75 -9.68 -9.65 3.17
N LEU A 76 -9.00 -8.70 2.51
CA LEU A 76 -7.58 -8.81 2.25
C LEU A 76 -6.75 -8.82 3.54
N ALA A 77 -7.06 -7.93 4.50
CA ALA A 77 -6.39 -7.91 5.79
C ALA A 77 -6.60 -9.23 6.55
N TYR A 78 -7.82 -9.78 6.54
CA TYR A 78 -8.12 -11.08 7.14
C TYR A 78 -7.25 -12.19 6.53
N ARG A 79 -7.20 -12.30 5.19
CA ARG A 79 -6.37 -13.30 4.51
C ARG A 79 -4.88 -13.16 4.79
N LEU A 80 -4.39 -11.92 4.87
CA LEU A 80 -2.98 -11.65 5.20
C LEU A 80 -2.64 -12.12 6.62
N ILE A 81 -3.53 -11.92 7.59
CA ILE A 81 -3.39 -12.43 8.95
C ILE A 81 -3.39 -13.96 8.97
N GLU A 82 -4.30 -14.61 8.23
CA GLU A 82 -4.29 -16.08 8.08
C GLU A 82 -3.00 -16.62 7.46
N SER A 83 -2.37 -15.82 6.60
CA SER A 83 -1.08 -16.13 5.97
C SER A 83 0.13 -15.90 6.91
N GLY A 84 -0.10 -15.39 8.12
CA GLY A 84 0.92 -15.21 9.15
C GLY A 84 1.44 -13.80 9.36
N LEU A 85 0.90 -12.79 8.65
CA LEU A 85 1.24 -11.38 8.92
C LEU A 85 0.63 -10.94 10.25
N LYS A 86 1.37 -10.09 10.97
CA LYS A 86 1.00 -9.59 12.29
C LYS A 86 0.62 -8.12 12.24
N GLY A 87 -0.47 -7.78 12.94
CA GLY A 87 -0.87 -6.42 13.27
C GLY A 87 0.11 -5.72 14.20
#